data_AF-A0AAD4GCZ8-F1
#
_entry.id   AF-A0AAD4GCZ8-F1
#
_cell.length_a   1.000
_cell.length_b   1.000
_cell.length_c   1.000
_cell.angle_alpha   90.00
_cell.angle_beta   90.00
_cell.angle_gamma   90.00
#
_symmetry.space_group_name_H-M   'P 1'
#
loop_
_entity.id
_entity.type
_entity.pdbx_description
1 polymer ?
#
loop_
_entity_poly.entity_id
_entity_poly.type
_entity_poly.pdbx_seq_one_letter_code
_entity_poly.pdbx_strand_id
1 'polypeptide(L)'
;MTLPVHIAFDGLSGVDGSARFSFGPTTALASVSGPIAARPATEHPARATIDLHVRPLSAIPGTTQKHVAIALKGILERACILAQHPRTLIQVVVQALSPLSSTPSRMRTDANVDTGEADVEVDLLLAAQINACSLALLNAGSIPMRGVVCAIAVSQPNATSPPRVVTTSGGPSHAEYTGCFAFLFGVDRAHTSMGGTGASGPIPPSKSIWTNYRARPGNTFSATALEEAENVALEGAAEVWMKIKGSLRASFAGDGQS
;
A
#
# COMPACT_ATOMS: atom_id res chain seq x y z
N MET A 1 4.60 7.44 -15.55
CA MET A 1 5.91 6.80 -15.27
C MET A 1 6.16 6.78 -13.78
N THR A 2 6.04 5.59 -13.18
CA THR A 2 6.34 5.31 -11.76
C THR A 2 7.84 5.27 -11.47
N LEU A 3 8.24 5.40 -10.20
CA LEU A 3 9.60 5.09 -9.73
C LEU A 3 10.04 3.67 -10.15
N PRO A 4 11.35 3.40 -10.27
CA PRO A 4 11.85 2.03 -10.35
C PRO A 4 11.28 1.21 -9.19
N VAL A 5 10.61 0.10 -9.54
CA VAL A 5 10.01 -0.79 -8.56
C VAL A 5 10.90 -2.02 -8.44
N HIS A 6 11.32 -2.32 -7.22
CA HIS A 6 12.05 -3.54 -6.92
C HIS A 6 11.22 -4.40 -5.96
N ILE A 7 11.12 -5.68 -6.29
CA ILE A 7 10.35 -6.68 -5.54
C ILE A 7 11.29 -7.83 -5.21
N ALA A 8 11.35 -8.21 -3.94
CA ALA A 8 12.11 -9.38 -3.51
C ALA A 8 11.30 -10.19 -2.49
N PHE A 9 11.43 -11.50 -2.55
CA PHE A 9 10.87 -12.43 -1.57
C PHE A 9 12.02 -12.92 -0.69
N ASP A 10 12.18 -12.30 0.48
CA ASP A 10 13.39 -12.46 1.32
C ASP A 10 13.46 -13.83 2.04
N GLY A 11 12.38 -14.63 2.03
CA GLY A 11 12.38 -15.97 2.62
C GLY A 11 12.72 -15.98 4.11
N LEU A 12 12.23 -14.99 4.88
CA LEU A 12 12.51 -14.88 6.30
C LEU A 12 12.13 -16.16 7.06
N SER A 13 13.03 -16.66 7.90
CA SER A 13 12.77 -17.83 8.74
C SER A 13 11.75 -17.52 9.83
N GLY A 14 10.86 -18.46 10.13
CA GLY A 14 9.90 -18.35 11.23
C GLY A 14 8.65 -17.52 10.92
N VAL A 15 8.42 -17.20 9.64
CA VAL A 15 7.17 -16.61 9.13
C VAL A 15 6.69 -17.41 7.92
N ASP A 16 5.40 -17.36 7.63
CA ASP A 16 4.81 -18.11 6.51
C ASP A 16 5.07 -17.41 5.17
N GLY A 17 5.12 -16.07 5.18
CA GLY A 17 5.48 -15.30 4.00
C GLY A 17 6.21 -14.01 4.33
N SER A 18 7.10 -13.59 3.43
CA SER A 18 7.79 -12.32 3.55
C SER A 18 8.06 -11.71 2.18
N ALA A 19 8.01 -10.38 2.11
CA ALA A 19 8.31 -9.66 0.89
C ALA A 19 8.82 -8.26 1.18
N ARG A 20 9.79 -7.85 0.37
CA ARG A 20 10.33 -6.51 0.31
C ARG A 20 9.85 -5.81 -0.95
N PHE A 21 9.41 -4.57 -0.77
CA PHE A 21 9.00 -3.71 -1.86
C PHE A 21 9.74 -2.37 -1.77
N SER A 22 10.28 -1.91 -2.90
CA SER A 22 10.95 -0.61 -3.00
C SER A 22 10.38 0.23 -4.12
N PHE A 23 10.07 1.49 -3.81
CA PHE A 23 9.91 2.58 -4.78
C PHE A 23 11.19 3.41 -4.79
N GLY A 24 12.07 3.16 -5.77
CA GLY A 24 13.40 3.77 -5.80
C GLY A 24 14.14 3.56 -4.47
N PRO A 25 14.50 4.63 -3.73
CA PRO A 25 15.18 4.51 -2.43
C PRO A 25 14.23 4.13 -1.28
N THR A 26 12.92 4.38 -1.42
CA THR A 26 11.95 4.14 -0.34
C THR A 26 11.59 2.66 -0.28
N THR A 27 11.94 2.00 0.82
CA THR A 27 11.85 0.55 0.94
C THR A 27 11.10 0.14 2.20
N ALA A 28 10.22 -0.84 2.05
CA ALA A 28 9.50 -1.49 3.14
C ALA A 28 9.61 -3.01 3.04
N LEU A 29 9.64 -3.66 4.19
CA LEU A 29 9.61 -5.11 4.34
C LEU A 29 8.36 -5.49 5.13
N ALA A 30 7.64 -6.50 4.66
CA ALA A 30 6.53 -7.07 5.41
C ALA A 30 6.74 -8.57 5.62
N SER A 31 6.28 -9.05 6.76
CA SER A 31 6.21 -10.47 7.10
C SER A 31 4.81 -10.82 7.57
N VAL A 32 4.37 -12.02 7.21
CA VAL A 32 3.05 -12.56 7.54
C VAL A 32 3.23 -13.91 8.22
N SER A 33 2.56 -14.08 9.36
CA SER A 33 2.44 -15.35 10.07
C SER A 33 0.95 -15.63 10.28
N GLY A 34 0.44 -16.68 9.67
CA GLY A 34 -0.95 -17.06 9.75
C GLY A 34 -1.37 -17.99 8.62
N PRO A 35 -2.50 -18.69 8.79
CA PRO A 35 -3.41 -18.59 9.94
C PRO A 35 -2.89 -19.37 11.16
N ILE A 36 -2.72 -18.69 12.31
CA ILE A 36 -2.31 -19.32 13.58
C ILE A 36 -3.46 -19.31 14.59
N ALA A 37 -3.37 -20.11 15.66
CA ALA A 37 -4.38 -20.13 16.71
C ALA A 37 -4.51 -18.76 17.39
N ALA A 38 -5.73 -18.19 17.39
CA ALA A 38 -6.00 -16.94 18.08
C ALA A 38 -6.10 -17.17 19.59
N ARG A 39 -5.76 -16.14 20.38
CA ARG A 39 -6.05 -16.15 21.82
C ARG A 39 -7.57 -16.00 22.01
N PRO A 40 -8.19 -16.66 23.01
CA PRO A 40 -9.63 -16.54 23.26
C PRO A 40 -10.14 -15.09 23.42
N ALA A 41 -9.29 -14.17 23.88
CA ALA A 41 -9.63 -12.76 24.03
C ALA A 41 -9.67 -11.96 22.70
N THR A 42 -9.01 -12.46 21.65
CA THR A 42 -8.85 -11.78 20.37
C THR A 42 -9.43 -12.56 19.19
N GLU A 43 -9.96 -13.76 19.45
CA GLU A 43 -10.57 -14.60 18.43
C GLU A 43 -11.91 -14.03 17.96
N HIS A 44 -12.22 -14.24 16.69
CA HIS A 44 -13.53 -13.95 16.15
C HIS A 44 -14.18 -15.25 15.66
N PRO A 45 -15.38 -15.62 16.14
CA PRO A 45 -16.00 -16.90 15.81
C PRO A 45 -16.24 -17.13 14.31
N ALA A 46 -16.56 -16.06 13.56
CA ALA A 46 -16.92 -16.15 12.14
C ALA A 46 -15.82 -15.79 11.13
N ARG A 47 -14.65 -15.28 11.58
CA ARG A 47 -13.58 -14.84 10.66
C ARG A 47 -12.21 -14.86 11.34
N ALA A 48 -11.16 -14.83 10.53
CA ALA A 48 -9.80 -14.57 11.01
C ALA A 48 -9.67 -13.13 11.52
N THR A 49 -8.93 -12.96 12.61
CA THR A 49 -8.54 -11.66 13.15
C THR A 49 -7.20 -11.24 12.55
N ILE A 50 -7.11 -10.03 12.01
CA ILE A 50 -5.83 -9.44 11.59
C ILE A 50 -5.24 -8.64 12.77
N ASP A 51 -4.01 -8.99 13.17
CA ASP A 51 -3.18 -8.21 14.08
C ASP A 51 -1.99 -7.64 13.31
N LEU A 52 -1.85 -6.31 13.31
CA LEU A 52 -0.92 -5.61 12.43
C LEU A 52 -0.04 -4.64 13.22
N HIS A 53 1.27 -4.78 13.03
CA HIS A 53 2.30 -3.97 13.68
C HIS A 53 3.14 -3.23 12.63
N VAL A 54 3.27 -1.92 12.78
CA VAL A 54 4.14 -1.10 11.92
C VAL A 54 5.32 -0.61 12.74
N ARG A 55 6.53 -0.85 12.25
CA ARG A 55 7.79 -0.46 12.87
C ARG A 55 8.49 0.60 12.03
N PRO A 56 8.91 1.72 12.63
CA PRO A 56 9.72 2.72 11.94
C PRO A 56 11.14 2.20 11.70
N LEU A 57 11.92 2.87 10.85
CA LEU A 57 13.34 2.56 10.66
C LEU A 57 14.12 2.70 11.98
N SER A 58 13.84 3.78 12.71
CA SER A 58 14.47 4.12 13.99
C SER A 58 13.41 4.51 15.01
N ALA A 59 13.72 4.35 16.30
CA ALA A 59 12.85 4.60 17.44
C ALA A 59 11.75 3.56 17.68
N ILE A 60 11.03 3.74 18.79
CA ILE A 60 9.95 2.86 19.24
C ILE A 60 8.65 3.25 18.51
N PRO A 61 7.82 2.29 18.05
CA PRO A 61 6.53 2.59 17.45
C PRO A 61 5.64 3.43 18.37
N GLY A 62 5.14 4.55 17.84
CA GLY A 62 4.25 5.48 18.55
C GLY A 62 2.84 5.53 17.97
N THR A 63 2.14 6.63 18.23
CA THR A 63 0.76 6.86 17.77
C THR A 63 0.65 6.93 16.25
N THR A 64 1.64 7.54 15.56
CA THR A 64 1.68 7.61 14.10
C THR A 64 1.72 6.23 13.46
N GLN A 65 2.58 5.33 13.95
CA GLN A 65 2.68 3.96 13.45
C GLN A 65 1.41 3.17 13.77
N LYS A 66 0.80 3.39 14.93
CA LYS A 66 -0.50 2.80 15.26
C LYS A 66 -1.62 3.27 14.33
N HIS A 67 -1.63 4.54 13.94
CA HIS A 67 -2.58 5.08 12.97
C HIS A 67 -2.41 4.42 11.58
N VAL A 68 -1.17 4.33 11.10
CA VAL A 68 -0.83 3.62 9.86
C VAL A 68 -1.25 2.15 9.95
N ALA A 69 -1.01 1.50 11.10
CA ALA A 69 -1.38 0.10 11.29
C ALA A 69 -2.90 -0.14 11.18
N ILE A 70 -3.72 0.77 11.72
CA ILE A 70 -5.18 0.72 11.59
C ILE A 70 -5.61 0.87 10.12
N ALA A 71 -4.98 1.79 9.38
CA ALA A 71 -5.26 1.99 7.96
C ALA A 71 -4.93 0.75 7.14
N LEU A 72 -3.72 0.19 7.30
CA LEU A 72 -3.32 -1.05 6.63
C LEU A 72 -4.24 -2.21 7.01
N LYS A 73 -4.61 -2.35 8.28
CA LYS A 73 -5.55 -3.39 8.72
C LYS A 73 -6.86 -3.30 7.94
N GLY A 74 -7.45 -2.10 7.84
CA GLY A 74 -8.68 -1.89 7.07
C GLY A 74 -8.55 -2.20 5.58
N ILE A 75 -7.38 -1.94 4.99
CA ILE A 75 -7.06 -2.31 3.60
C ILE A 75 -7.00 -3.85 3.46
N LEU A 76 -6.27 -4.53 4.34
CA LEU A 76 -6.10 -5.99 4.29
C LEU A 76 -7.39 -6.75 4.61
N GLU A 77 -8.24 -6.26 5.51
CA GLU A 77 -9.55 -6.86 5.79
C GLU A 77 -10.46 -6.86 4.56
N ARG A 78 -10.34 -5.87 3.67
CA ARG A 78 -11.07 -5.82 2.38
C ARG A 78 -10.47 -6.79 1.36
N ALA A 79 -9.15 -6.93 1.35
CA ALA A 79 -8.43 -7.78 0.41
C ALA A 79 -8.54 -9.28 0.74
N CYS A 80 -8.49 -9.67 2.01
CA CYS A 80 -8.46 -11.07 2.45
C CYS A 80 -9.86 -11.66 2.67
N ILE A 81 -10.02 -12.95 2.33
CA ILE A 81 -11.25 -13.72 2.57
C ILE A 81 -11.18 -14.32 3.99
N LEU A 82 -11.38 -13.46 4.99
CA LEU A 82 -11.19 -13.83 6.40
C LEU A 82 -12.17 -14.89 6.92
N ALA A 83 -13.31 -15.09 6.26
CA ALA A 83 -14.31 -16.08 6.66
C ALA A 83 -13.84 -17.54 6.50
N GLN A 84 -12.79 -17.78 5.70
CA GLN A 84 -12.28 -19.13 5.42
C GLN A 84 -11.47 -19.72 6.59
N HIS A 85 -10.98 -18.88 7.51
CA HIS A 85 -10.19 -19.30 8.66
C HIS A 85 -10.76 -18.71 9.97
N PRO A 86 -11.97 -19.11 10.40
CA PRO A 86 -12.57 -18.61 11.65
C PRO A 86 -11.72 -18.96 12.87
N ARG A 87 -11.77 -18.10 13.92
CA ARG A 87 -10.99 -18.26 15.16
C ARG A 87 -9.46 -18.36 14.98
N THR A 88 -8.95 -17.86 13.86
CA THR A 88 -7.51 -17.77 13.62
C THR A 88 -7.04 -16.32 13.71
N LEU A 89 -5.72 -16.17 13.85
CA LEU A 89 -5.01 -14.90 13.82
C LEU A 89 -4.10 -14.88 12.59
N ILE A 90 -4.11 -13.75 11.89
CA ILE A 90 -3.15 -13.41 10.85
C ILE A 90 -2.34 -12.25 11.38
N GLN A 91 -1.08 -12.52 11.71
CA GLN A 91 -0.15 -11.52 12.21
C GLN A 91 0.66 -10.95 11.05
N VAL A 92 0.61 -9.62 10.90
CA VAL A 92 1.36 -8.89 9.88
C VAL A 92 2.29 -7.91 10.57
N VAL A 93 3.58 -7.97 10.23
CA VAL A 93 4.57 -7.02 10.72
C VAL A 93 5.17 -6.29 9.54
N VAL A 94 5.19 -4.97 9.59
CA VAL A 94 5.71 -4.10 8.54
C VAL A 94 6.85 -3.28 9.11
N GLN A 95 8.01 -3.34 8.46
CA GLN A 95 9.22 -2.63 8.84
C GLN A 95 9.60 -1.64 7.73
N ALA A 96 9.69 -0.35 8.09
CA ALA A 96 10.31 0.63 7.21
C ALA A 96 11.83 0.39 7.16
N LEU A 97 12.41 0.36 5.96
CA LEU A 97 13.85 0.13 5.74
C LEU A 97 14.56 1.37 5.18
N SER A 98 13.82 2.37 4.72
CA SER A 98 14.35 3.65 4.27
C SER A 98 14.10 4.75 5.31
N PRO A 99 15.06 5.67 5.53
CA PRO A 99 14.84 6.84 6.36
C PRO A 99 13.84 7.77 5.67
N LEU A 100 13.14 8.59 6.47
CA LEU A 100 12.50 9.78 5.95
C LEU A 100 13.56 10.89 5.95
N SER A 101 13.69 11.59 4.83
CA SER A 101 14.64 12.69 4.66
C SER A 101 14.29 13.92 5.52
N SER A 102 13.03 14.05 5.92
CA SER A 102 12.50 15.20 6.65
C SER A 102 11.44 14.83 7.69
N THR A 103 11.34 15.65 8.74
CA THR A 103 10.34 15.46 9.80
C THR A 103 8.95 15.81 9.26
N PRO A 104 7.96 14.89 9.31
CA PRO A 104 6.64 15.13 8.76
C PRO A 104 5.95 16.29 9.48
N SER A 105 5.19 17.10 8.74
CA SER A 105 4.60 18.34 9.25
C SER A 105 3.69 18.13 10.46
N ARG A 106 3.07 16.94 10.58
CA ARG A 106 2.23 16.52 11.72
C ARG A 106 3.00 16.27 13.03
N MET A 107 4.32 16.13 12.98
CA MET A 107 5.19 15.96 14.15
C MET A 107 5.97 17.23 14.50
N ARG A 108 5.85 18.31 13.72
CA ARG A 108 6.58 19.55 13.97
C ARG A 108 5.79 20.43 14.94
N THR A 109 6.46 20.93 15.98
CA THR A 109 5.94 21.95 16.90
C THR A 109 6.20 23.37 16.41
N ASP A 110 7.16 23.53 15.50
CA ASP A 110 7.69 24.83 15.10
C ASP A 110 7.25 25.15 13.67
N ALA A 111 6.56 26.28 13.50
CA ALA A 111 5.90 26.70 12.25
C ALA A 111 6.86 27.17 11.13
N ASN A 112 8.17 26.88 11.20
CA ASN A 112 9.14 27.48 10.30
C ASN A 112 9.50 26.58 9.10
N VAL A 113 9.24 27.12 7.90
CA VAL A 113 9.47 26.60 6.54
C VAL A 113 9.06 25.14 6.35
N ASP A 114 7.84 24.94 5.84
CA ASP A 114 7.30 23.65 5.41
C ASP A 114 7.50 23.47 3.90
N THR A 115 8.49 22.67 3.50
CA THR A 115 8.69 22.31 2.08
C THR A 115 7.65 21.29 1.61
N GLY A 116 6.82 20.70 2.49
CA GLY A 116 5.82 19.69 2.14
C GLY A 116 6.37 18.42 1.46
N GLU A 117 7.69 18.31 1.35
CA GLU A 117 8.41 17.15 0.83
C GLU A 117 8.26 15.96 1.80
N ALA A 118 8.26 16.23 3.10
CA ALA A 118 8.10 15.23 4.16
C ALA A 118 6.76 14.47 4.05
N ASP A 119 5.70 15.21 3.75
CA ASP A 119 4.35 14.68 3.67
C ASP A 119 4.16 13.76 2.45
N VAL A 120 4.82 14.10 1.34
CA VAL A 120 4.87 13.28 0.11
C VAL A 120 5.70 12.02 0.33
N GLU A 121 6.83 12.13 1.04
CA GLU A 121 7.70 10.99 1.36
C GLU A 121 7.01 9.98 2.29
N VAL A 122 6.22 10.47 3.25
CA VAL A 122 5.38 9.61 4.11
C VAL A 122 4.34 8.86 3.29
N ASP A 123 3.69 9.52 2.33
CA ASP A 123 2.71 8.87 1.46
C ASP A 123 3.37 7.83 0.53
N LEU A 124 4.59 8.10 0.05
CA LEU A 124 5.39 7.13 -0.72
C LEU A 124 5.80 5.91 0.10
N LEU A 125 6.24 6.12 1.35
CA LEU A 125 6.56 5.04 2.28
C LEU A 125 5.33 4.20 2.60
N LEU A 126 4.17 4.85 2.80
CA LEU A 126 2.91 4.16 3.03
C LEU A 126 2.50 3.28 1.85
N ALA A 127 2.64 3.79 0.62
CA ALA A 127 2.40 3.02 -0.59
C ALA A 127 3.33 1.79 -0.66
N ALA A 128 4.63 1.95 -0.36
CA ALA A 128 5.58 0.84 -0.31
C ALA A 128 5.20 -0.21 0.75
N GLN A 129 4.75 0.23 1.92
CA GLN A 129 4.29 -0.65 3.01
C GLN A 129 3.06 -1.47 2.61
N ILE A 130 2.06 -0.86 1.97
CA ILE A 130 0.86 -1.56 1.49
C ILE A 130 1.22 -2.61 0.43
N ASN A 131 2.13 -2.26 -0.49
CA ASN A 131 2.59 -3.19 -1.51
C ASN A 131 3.39 -4.36 -0.92
N ALA A 132 4.27 -4.09 0.05
CA ALA A 132 5.03 -5.12 0.76
C ALA A 132 4.08 -6.09 1.48
N CYS A 133 3.05 -5.60 2.18
CA CYS A 133 2.04 -6.46 2.83
C CYS A 133 1.33 -7.37 1.84
N SER A 134 0.92 -6.81 0.70
CA SER A 134 0.20 -7.57 -0.33
C SER A 134 1.07 -8.67 -0.92
N LEU A 135 2.35 -8.39 -1.16
CA LEU A 135 3.31 -9.37 -1.64
C LEU A 135 3.63 -10.44 -0.58
N ALA A 136 3.73 -10.06 0.69
CA ALA A 136 3.99 -11.01 1.77
C ALA A 136 2.80 -11.96 1.97
N LEU A 137 1.56 -11.47 1.82
CA LEU A 137 0.35 -12.31 1.82
C LEU A 137 0.32 -13.27 0.61
N LEU A 138 0.70 -12.79 -0.57
CA LEU A 138 0.81 -13.64 -1.76
C LEU A 138 1.90 -14.71 -1.62
N ASN A 139 3.04 -14.35 -1.02
CA ASN A 139 4.12 -15.27 -0.75
C ASN A 139 3.73 -16.34 0.29
N ALA A 140 2.98 -15.95 1.33
CA ALA A 140 2.51 -16.89 2.35
C ALA A 140 1.61 -17.99 1.77
N GLY A 141 0.74 -17.65 0.80
CA GLY A 141 -0.12 -18.60 0.07
C GLY A 141 -1.22 -19.29 0.91
N SER A 142 -1.09 -19.29 2.24
CA SER A 142 -2.00 -19.87 3.22
C SER A 142 -3.23 -19.00 3.52
N ILE A 143 -3.24 -17.73 3.04
CA ILE A 143 -4.29 -16.76 3.32
C ILE A 143 -5.01 -16.41 2.00
N PRO A 144 -6.29 -16.77 1.86
CA PRO A 144 -7.05 -16.51 0.64
C PRO A 144 -7.30 -15.01 0.46
N MET A 145 -7.01 -14.48 -0.74
CA MET A 145 -7.23 -13.09 -1.11
C MET A 145 -8.25 -12.96 -2.23
N ARG A 146 -9.11 -11.94 -2.18
CA ARG A 146 -10.03 -11.55 -3.26
C ARG A 146 -9.33 -10.97 -4.47
N GLY A 147 -8.11 -10.47 -4.27
CA GLY A 147 -7.33 -9.76 -5.27
C GLY A 147 -6.03 -9.25 -4.68
N VAL A 148 -5.21 -8.62 -5.51
CA VAL A 148 -3.92 -8.04 -5.12
C VAL A 148 -4.13 -6.56 -4.86
N VAL A 149 -3.73 -6.06 -3.69
CA VAL A 149 -3.74 -4.62 -3.45
C VAL A 149 -2.45 -4.01 -4.01
N CYS A 150 -2.59 -2.95 -4.80
CA CYS A 150 -1.46 -2.13 -5.24
C CYS A 150 -1.74 -0.68 -4.86
N ALA A 151 -0.74 -0.06 -4.24
CA ALA A 151 -0.80 1.32 -3.77
C ALA A 151 0.26 2.18 -4.45
N ILE A 152 -0.09 3.45 -4.66
CA ILE A 152 0.79 4.46 -5.25
C ILE A 152 0.57 5.81 -4.57
N ALA A 153 1.64 6.58 -4.45
CA ALA A 153 1.59 7.96 -3.98
C ALA A 153 1.47 8.93 -5.16
N VAL A 154 0.59 9.92 -5.00
CA VAL A 154 0.33 11.00 -5.97
C VAL A 154 0.47 12.33 -5.27
N SER A 155 1.05 13.30 -5.96
CA SER A 155 1.16 14.68 -5.53
C SER A 155 0.71 15.62 -6.64
N GLN A 156 0.14 16.75 -6.25
CA GLN A 156 -0.29 17.80 -7.16
C GLN A 156 0.31 19.12 -6.69
N PRO A 157 1.14 19.78 -7.52
CA PRO A 157 1.76 21.06 -7.18
C PRO A 157 0.73 22.13 -6.83
N ASN A 158 -0.29 22.32 -7.66
CA ASN A 158 -1.38 23.25 -7.43
C ASN A 158 -2.69 22.76 -8.08
N ALA A 159 -3.81 23.34 -7.70
CA ALA A 159 -5.14 22.95 -8.22
C ALA A 159 -5.28 23.06 -9.75
N THR A 160 -4.44 23.85 -10.41
CA THR A 160 -4.47 24.07 -11.87
C THR A 160 -3.55 23.10 -12.63
N SER A 161 -2.58 22.51 -11.95
CA SER A 161 -1.61 21.58 -12.51
C SER A 161 -2.13 20.15 -12.42
N PRO A 162 -1.85 19.29 -13.41
CA PRO A 162 -2.29 17.90 -13.34
C PRO A 162 -1.59 17.17 -12.19
N PRO A 163 -2.30 16.29 -11.47
CA PRO A 163 -1.69 15.43 -10.46
C PRO A 163 -0.68 14.49 -11.11
N ARG A 164 0.34 14.11 -10.34
CA ARG A 164 1.44 13.27 -10.80
C ARG A 164 1.78 12.22 -9.77
N VAL A 165 2.07 11.01 -10.24
CA VAL A 165 2.71 9.98 -9.41
C VAL A 165 4.01 10.53 -8.85
N VAL A 166 4.26 10.28 -7.56
CA VAL A 166 5.49 10.70 -6.89
C VAL A 166 6.67 9.92 -7.49
N THR A 167 7.60 10.64 -8.13
CA THR A 167 8.72 10.04 -8.87
C THR A 167 10.09 10.24 -8.23
N THR A 168 10.19 10.97 -7.12
CA THR A 168 11.45 11.22 -6.41
C THR A 168 11.22 11.21 -4.89
N SER A 169 12.25 10.83 -4.12
CA SER A 169 12.23 10.92 -2.66
C SER A 169 12.33 12.37 -2.13
N GLY A 170 12.35 13.37 -3.01
CA GLY A 170 12.34 14.79 -2.65
C GLY A 170 11.02 15.49 -2.97
N GLY A 171 10.05 14.82 -3.62
CA GLY A 171 8.79 15.45 -4.05
C GLY A 171 8.99 16.71 -4.91
N PRO A 172 7.91 17.36 -5.36
CA PRO A 172 7.98 18.78 -5.66
C PRO A 172 7.96 19.55 -4.32
N SER A 173 8.91 20.46 -4.12
CA SER A 173 9.06 21.34 -2.95
C SER A 173 7.83 22.19 -2.61
N HIS A 174 6.77 22.12 -3.41
CA HIS A 174 5.50 22.84 -3.25
C HIS A 174 4.28 22.01 -3.71
N ALA A 175 4.12 20.76 -3.27
CA ALA A 175 2.87 20.01 -3.48
C ALA A 175 1.70 20.56 -2.63
N GLU A 176 0.75 21.28 -3.22
CA GLU A 176 -0.48 21.71 -2.53
C GLU A 176 -1.38 20.54 -2.13
N TYR A 177 -1.36 19.43 -2.88
CA TYR A 177 -2.12 18.23 -2.57
C TYR A 177 -1.22 16.99 -2.65
N THR A 178 -1.49 16.02 -1.78
CA THR A 178 -0.75 14.75 -1.76
C THR A 178 -1.59 13.64 -1.14
N GLY A 179 -1.32 12.41 -1.55
CA GLY A 179 -1.89 11.23 -0.91
C GLY A 179 -1.41 9.93 -1.53
N CYS A 180 -1.59 8.86 -0.77
CA CYS A 180 -1.49 7.48 -1.19
C CYS A 180 -2.89 6.96 -1.53
N PHE A 181 -3.00 6.27 -2.67
CA PHE A 181 -4.19 5.55 -3.08
C PHE A 181 -3.90 4.05 -3.11
N ALA A 182 -4.87 3.23 -2.72
CA ALA A 182 -4.78 1.78 -2.78
C ALA A 182 -5.94 1.18 -3.58
N PHE A 183 -5.60 0.35 -4.56
CA PHE A 183 -6.53 -0.30 -5.47
C PHE A 183 -6.45 -1.81 -5.29
N LEU A 184 -7.60 -2.48 -5.32
CA LEU A 184 -7.70 -3.93 -5.33
C LEU A 184 -7.86 -4.41 -6.78
N PHE A 185 -6.86 -5.13 -7.29
CA PHE A 185 -6.82 -5.70 -8.63
C PHE A 185 -7.23 -7.18 -8.62
N GLY A 186 -7.90 -7.64 -9.68
CA GLY A 186 -8.28 -9.05 -9.82
C GLY A 186 -9.66 -9.40 -9.22
N VAL A 187 -10.47 -8.40 -8.91
CA VAL A 187 -11.88 -8.60 -8.55
C VAL A 187 -12.71 -8.72 -9.83
N ASP A 188 -13.52 -9.77 -9.96
CA ASP A 188 -14.35 -10.02 -11.14
C ASP A 188 -15.66 -9.21 -11.15
N ARG A 189 -16.12 -8.91 -12.38
CA ARG A 189 -17.02 -7.84 -12.83
C ARG A 189 -18.51 -8.02 -12.47
N ALA A 190 -18.82 -8.69 -11.37
CA ALA A 190 -20.17 -9.17 -11.08
C ALA A 190 -21.23 -8.10 -10.74
N HIS A 191 -20.89 -6.79 -10.75
CA HIS A 191 -21.86 -5.71 -10.45
C HIS A 191 -21.85 -4.49 -11.38
N THR A 192 -21.07 -4.47 -12.47
CA THR A 192 -21.24 -3.42 -13.51
C THR A 192 -22.15 -3.94 -14.63
N SER A 193 -23.40 -4.24 -14.30
CA SER A 193 -24.47 -4.34 -15.30
C SER A 193 -24.95 -2.92 -15.61
N MET A 194 -24.27 -2.24 -16.53
CA MET A 194 -24.78 -1.19 -17.43
C MET A 194 -23.59 -0.60 -18.19
N GLY A 195 -23.45 -0.95 -19.47
CA GLY A 195 -22.68 -0.20 -20.47
C GLY A 195 -21.15 -0.29 -20.38
N GLY A 196 -20.54 -1.36 -20.90
CA GLY A 196 -19.10 -1.39 -21.13
C GLY A 196 -18.67 -2.62 -21.91
N THR A 197 -18.54 -2.46 -23.22
CA THR A 197 -18.03 -3.45 -24.18
C THR A 197 -16.67 -4.01 -23.75
N GLY A 198 -16.47 -5.31 -24.03
CA GLY A 198 -15.16 -5.94 -24.32
C GLY A 198 -13.98 -5.62 -23.40
N ALA A 199 -13.58 -6.61 -22.60
CA ALA A 199 -12.28 -6.65 -21.95
C ALA A 199 -11.13 -6.57 -22.97
N SER A 200 -10.59 -5.37 -23.20
CA SER A 200 -9.25 -5.14 -23.77
C SER A 200 -8.71 -3.72 -23.45
N GLY A 201 -9.11 -3.14 -22.31
CA GLY A 201 -8.47 -1.92 -21.83
C GLY A 201 -7.05 -2.20 -21.32
N PRO A 202 -6.10 -1.25 -21.42
CA PRO A 202 -4.72 -1.42 -20.94
C PRO A 202 -4.65 -1.60 -19.41
N ILE A 203 -5.69 -1.18 -18.68
CA ILE A 203 -5.76 -1.23 -17.22
C ILE A 203 -6.58 -2.45 -16.78
N PRO A 204 -6.02 -3.32 -15.92
CA PRO A 204 -6.73 -4.48 -15.38
C PRO A 204 -7.90 -4.07 -14.48
N PRO A 205 -8.97 -4.90 -14.38
CA PRO A 205 -10.14 -4.59 -13.56
C PRO A 205 -9.73 -4.41 -12.10
N SER A 206 -10.10 -3.26 -11.55
CA SER A 206 -9.71 -2.85 -10.20
C SER A 206 -10.75 -1.93 -9.57
N LYS A 207 -10.65 -1.81 -8.24
CA LYS A 207 -11.50 -0.95 -7.43
C LYS A 207 -10.64 -0.17 -6.44
N SER A 208 -10.85 1.13 -6.35
CA SER A 208 -10.29 1.95 -5.28
C SER A 208 -10.89 1.54 -3.94
N ILE A 209 -10.04 1.18 -2.97
CA ILE A 209 -10.49 0.70 -1.66
C ILE A 209 -10.07 1.60 -0.52
N TRP A 210 -9.11 2.51 -0.73
CA TRP A 210 -8.62 3.41 0.31
C TRP A 210 -7.80 4.57 -0.29
N THR A 211 -7.90 5.75 0.33
CA THR A 211 -7.04 6.90 0.04
C THR A 211 -6.90 7.79 1.28
N ASN A 212 -5.76 8.47 1.43
CA ASN A 212 -5.56 9.58 2.38
C ASN A 212 -5.28 10.91 1.67
N TYR A 213 -5.72 11.05 0.42
CA TYR A 213 -5.56 12.27 -0.36
C TYR A 213 -6.08 13.49 0.38
N ARG A 214 -5.23 14.52 0.46
CA ARG A 214 -5.49 15.72 1.26
C ARG A 214 -4.92 16.95 0.59
N ALA A 215 -5.58 18.07 0.84
CA ALA A 215 -5.00 19.39 0.64
C ALA A 215 -4.05 19.71 1.80
N ARG A 216 -2.96 20.42 1.50
CA ARG A 216 -2.06 21.00 2.49
C ARG A 216 -2.84 21.99 3.38
N PRO A 217 -2.51 22.12 4.68
CA PRO A 217 -3.12 23.12 5.54
C PRO A 217 -3.05 24.52 4.90
N GLY A 218 -4.18 25.22 4.82
CA GLY A 218 -4.30 26.51 4.16
C GLY A 218 -4.90 26.46 2.75
N ASN A 219 -4.97 25.28 2.12
CA ASN A 219 -5.59 25.09 0.81
C ASN A 219 -6.98 24.44 0.92
N THR A 220 -7.85 24.76 -0.04
CA THR A 220 -9.19 24.18 -0.12
C THR A 220 -9.16 22.84 -0.85
N PHE A 221 -9.76 21.83 -0.24
CA PHE A 221 -9.97 20.53 -0.88
C PHE A 221 -10.93 20.66 -2.07
N SER A 222 -10.57 20.06 -3.22
CA SER A 222 -11.42 20.00 -4.40
C SER A 222 -11.74 18.55 -4.76
N ALA A 223 -13.02 18.26 -5.00
CA ALA A 223 -13.47 16.95 -5.46
C ALA A 223 -12.95 16.61 -6.86
N THR A 224 -12.85 17.61 -7.76
CA THR A 224 -12.31 17.39 -9.11
C THR A 224 -10.83 17.02 -9.06
N ALA A 225 -10.06 17.67 -8.18
CA ALA A 225 -8.65 17.36 -7.98
C ALA A 225 -8.46 15.94 -7.40
N LEU A 226 -9.36 15.49 -6.53
CA LEU A 226 -9.36 14.10 -6.04
C LEU A 226 -9.61 13.11 -7.18
N GLU A 227 -10.61 13.35 -8.02
CA GLU A 227 -10.96 12.47 -9.15
C GLU A 227 -9.83 12.38 -10.17
N GLU A 228 -9.23 13.51 -10.53
CA GLU A 228 -8.04 13.55 -11.40
C GLU A 228 -6.86 12.79 -10.77
N ALA A 229 -6.63 12.97 -9.47
CA ALA A 229 -5.55 12.29 -8.75
C ALA A 229 -5.80 10.78 -8.68
N GLU A 230 -7.05 10.35 -8.50
CA GLU A 230 -7.44 8.94 -8.48
C GLU A 230 -7.22 8.28 -9.84
N ASN A 231 -7.53 8.98 -10.96
CA ASN A 231 -7.27 8.47 -12.31
C ASN A 231 -5.77 8.27 -12.58
N VAL A 232 -4.94 9.26 -12.22
CA VAL A 232 -3.49 9.15 -12.33
C VAL A 232 -2.93 8.06 -11.41
N ALA A 233 -3.49 7.92 -10.21
CA ALA A 233 -3.13 6.87 -9.28
C ALA A 233 -3.49 5.48 -9.81
N LEU A 234 -4.63 5.33 -10.48
CA LEU A 234 -5.08 4.07 -11.05
C LEU A 234 -4.09 3.58 -12.12
N GLU A 235 -3.66 4.46 -13.02
CA GLU A 235 -2.64 4.14 -14.04
C GLU A 235 -1.31 3.71 -13.39
N GLY A 236 -0.84 4.48 -12.40
CA GLY A 236 0.38 4.15 -11.66
C GLY A 236 0.29 2.82 -10.90
N ALA A 237 -0.85 2.54 -10.26
CA ALA A 237 -1.08 1.29 -9.54
C ALA A 237 -1.18 0.09 -10.50
N ALA A 238 -1.71 0.29 -11.71
CA ALA A 238 -1.73 -0.74 -12.75
C ALA A 238 -0.32 -1.10 -13.23
N GLU A 239 0.58 -0.12 -13.39
CA GLU A 239 2.00 -0.39 -13.67
C GLU A 239 2.63 -1.25 -12.56
N VAL A 240 2.36 -0.94 -11.29
CA VAL A 240 2.87 -1.71 -10.14
C VAL A 240 2.31 -3.14 -10.17
N TRP A 241 1.01 -3.31 -10.42
CA TRP A 241 0.39 -4.63 -10.52
C TRP A 241 1.02 -5.49 -11.61
N MET A 242 1.28 -4.91 -12.78
CA MET A 242 1.95 -5.62 -13.88
C MET A 242 3.36 -6.09 -13.50
N LYS A 243 4.11 -5.26 -12.77
CA LYS A 243 5.44 -5.63 -12.24
C LYS A 243 5.36 -6.74 -11.18
N ILE A 244 4.37 -6.68 -10.28
CA ILE A 244 4.11 -7.74 -9.30
C ILE A 244 3.80 -9.07 -10.01
N LYS A 245 2.89 -9.04 -10.99
CA LYS A 245 2.52 -10.22 -11.78
C LYS A 245 3.73 -10.81 -12.53
N GLY A 246 4.58 -9.96 -13.09
CA GLY A 246 5.84 -10.38 -13.72
C GLY A 246 6.81 -11.05 -12.75
N SER A 247 6.97 -10.47 -11.56
CA SER A 247 7.90 -10.97 -10.52
C SER A 247 7.48 -12.33 -9.98
N LEU A 248 6.17 -12.56 -9.77
CA LEU A 248 5.66 -13.86 -9.35
C LEU A 248 5.95 -14.96 -10.38
N ARG A 249 5.77 -14.67 -11.67
CA ARG A 249 6.07 -15.63 -12.75
C ARG A 249 7.55 -16.03 -12.78
N ALA A 250 8.44 -15.08 -12.56
CA ALA A 250 9.87 -15.34 -12.50
C ALA A 250 10.25 -16.20 -11.29
N SER A 251 9.66 -15.94 -10.12
CA SER A 251 9.89 -16.73 -8.91
C SER A 251 9.48 -18.20 -9.09
N PHE A 252 8.27 -18.46 -9.61
CA PHE A 252 7.80 -19.83 -9.83
C PHE A 252 8.55 -20.58 -10.94
N ALA A 253 9.21 -19.87 -11.86
CA ALA A 253 10.02 -20.50 -12.90
C ALA A 253 11.42 -20.90 -12.40
N GLY A 254 11.94 -20.26 -11.34
CA GLY A 254 13.25 -20.54 -10.76
C GLY A 254 13.31 -21.83 -9.93
N ASP A 255 12.21 -22.24 -9.31
CA ASP A 255 12.12 -23.44 -8.46
C ASP A 255 12.08 -24.77 -9.24
N GLY A 256 12.17 -24.73 -10.58
CA GLY A 256 12.19 -25.92 -11.46
C GLY A 256 13.59 -26.43 -11.84
N GLN A 257 14.65 -25.84 -11.32
CA GLN A 257 16.04 -26.24 -11.56
C GLN A 257 16.82 -26.35 -10.23
N SER A 258 16.52 -27.37 -9.45
CA SER A 258 17.36 -27.85 -8.35
C SER A 258 17.23 -29.35 -8.20
#